data_AF-A0A7W8T8M2-F1
#
_entry.id   AF-A0A7W8T8M2-F1
#
_cell.length_a   1.000
_cell.length_b   1.000
_cell.length_c   1.000
_cell.angle_alpha   90.00
_cell.angle_beta   90.00
_cell.angle_gamma   90.00
#
_symmetry.space_group_name_H-M   'P 1'
#
loop_
_entity.id
_entity.type
_entity.pdbx_description
1 polymer ?
#
loop_
_entity_poly.entity_id
_entity_poly.type
_entity_poly.pdbx_seq_one_letter_code
_entity_poly.pdbx_strand_id
1 'polypeptide(L)' 'MSYNLNSGDSNVTNTTFSPSNPTSYTTSQQVNPYDSLGDDKQPVTFYFAKTATGS' A
#
# COMPACT_ATOMS: atom_id res chain seq x y z
N MET A 1 5.11 5.48 -12.40
CA MET A 1 4.82 4.09 -12.02
C MET A 1 3.32 3.97 -11.90
N SER A 2 2.74 2.98 -12.57
CA SER A 2 1.33 2.60 -12.42
C SER A 2 1.28 1.24 -11.75
N TYR A 3 0.25 1.02 -10.93
CA TYR A 3 0.03 -0.25 -10.25
C TYR A 3 -1.43 -0.67 -10.43
N ASN A 4 -1.65 -1.91 -10.88
CA ASN A 4 -2.99 -2.45 -11.10
C ASN A 4 -3.45 -3.19 -9.84
N LEU A 5 -4.61 -2.79 -9.31
CA LEU A 5 -5.23 -3.48 -8.17
C LEU A 5 -6.08 -4.66 -8.65
N ASN A 6 -6.07 -5.76 -7.90
CA ASN A 6 -6.90 -6.91 -8.20
C ASN A 6 -8.34 -6.68 -7.70
N SER A 7 -9.30 -6.68 -8.63
CA SER A 7 -10.72 -6.47 -8.29
C SER A 7 -11.29 -7.62 -7.46
N GLY A 8 -10.74 -8.82 -7.58
CA GLY A 8 -11.19 -10.02 -6.85
C GLY A 8 -10.77 -10.07 -5.37
N ASP A 9 -9.93 -9.15 -4.90
CA ASP A 9 -9.49 -9.14 -3.50
C ASP A 9 -10.67 -8.88 -2.56
N SER A 10 -10.66 -9.53 -1.39
CA SER A 10 -11.64 -9.28 -0.33
C SER A 10 -11.45 -7.89 0.28
N ASN A 11 -12.54 -7.32 0.82
CA ASN A 11 -12.44 -6.11 1.63
C ASN A 11 -11.65 -6.40 2.91
N VAL A 12 -10.86 -5.43 3.37
CA VAL A 12 -10.21 -5.51 4.68
C VAL A 12 -11.27 -5.51 5.78
N THR A 13 -11.14 -6.41 6.75
CA THR A 13 -12.08 -6.52 7.88
C THR A 13 -11.64 -5.66 9.07
N ASN A 14 -10.36 -5.31 9.15
CA ASN A 14 -9.84 -4.39 10.15
C ASN A 14 -10.00 -2.95 9.67
N THR A 15 -10.75 -2.15 10.42
CA THR A 15 -11.04 -0.74 10.08
C THR A 15 -9.90 0.21 10.42
N THR A 16 -8.96 -0.20 11.29
CA THR A 16 -7.80 0.62 11.67
C THR A 16 -6.58 0.18 10.88
N PHE A 17 -6.05 1.08 10.05
CA PHE A 17 -4.83 0.85 9.29
C PHE A 17 -3.61 0.67 10.22
N SER A 18 -2.77 -0.32 9.95
CA SER A 18 -1.46 -0.46 10.58
C SER A 18 -0.45 -1.14 9.63
N PRO A 19 0.72 -0.53 9.39
CA PRO A 19 1.74 -1.10 8.50
C PRO A 19 2.36 -2.40 9.06
N SER A 20 2.26 -2.63 10.37
CA SER A 20 2.71 -3.86 11.02
C SER A 20 1.63 -4.94 11.08
N ASN A 21 0.38 -4.63 10.71
CA ASN A 21 -0.72 -5.58 10.68
C ASN A 21 -1.13 -5.89 9.22
N PRO A 22 -0.75 -7.05 8.66
CA PRO A 22 -1.06 -7.42 7.28
C PRO A 22 -2.55 -7.61 7.00
N THR A 23 -3.40 -7.70 8.03
CA THR A 23 -4.86 -7.79 7.86
C THR A 23 -5.54 -6.43 7.66
N SER A 24 -4.79 -5.33 7.79
CA SER A 24 -5.31 -3.97 7.68
C SER A 24 -5.18 -3.36 6.27
N TYR A 25 -4.59 -4.10 5.33
CA TYR A 25 -4.45 -3.71 3.93
C TYR A 25 -4.55 -4.94 3.03
N THR A 26 -4.75 -4.73 1.73
CA THR A 26 -4.92 -5.78 0.73
C THR A 26 -3.58 -6.12 0.06
N THR A 27 -2.84 -5.09 -0.32
CA THR A 27 -1.50 -5.22 -0.92
C THR A 27 -0.66 -3.99 -0.59
N SER A 28 0.64 -4.06 -0.85
CA SER A 28 1.59 -2.97 -0.62
C SER A 28 2.65 -2.94 -1.69
N GLN A 29 3.19 -1.75 -1.98
CA GLN A 29 4.26 -1.54 -2.94
C GLN A 29 5.31 -0.61 -2.32
N GLN A 30 6.57 -1.03 -2.32
CA GLN A 30 7.68 -0.17 -1.93
C GLN A 30 8.31 0.50 -3.15
N VAL A 31 8.67 1.77 -2.98
CA VAL A 31 9.55 2.53 -3.88
C VAL A 31 10.70 3.11 -3.08
N ASN A 32 11.80 3.43 -3.76
CA ASN A 32 13.01 3.92 -3.11
C ASN A 32 13.50 5.21 -3.80
N PRO A 33 12.81 6.35 -3.63
CA PRO A 33 13.24 7.66 -4.14
C PRO A 33 14.55 8.11 -3.51
N TYR A 34 15.26 8.99 -4.22
CA TYR A 34 16.38 9.76 -3.70
C TYR A 34 15.87 11.11 -3.22
N ASP A 35 16.47 11.65 -2.16
CA ASP A 35 16.26 13.04 -1.75
C ASP A 35 17.09 14.01 -2.61
N SER A 36 17.04 15.31 -2.30
CA SER A 36 17.79 16.35 -3.05
C SER A 36 19.30 16.28 -2.86
N LEU A 37 19.78 15.57 -1.83
CA LEU A 37 21.21 15.39 -1.56
C LEU A 37 21.75 14.19 -2.35
N GLY A 38 20.88 13.27 -2.76
CA GLY A 38 21.20 12.18 -3.68
C GLY A 38 21.94 11.00 -3.03
N ASP A 39 22.21 11.08 -1.73
CA ASP A 39 23.05 10.13 -1.02
C ASP A 39 22.31 8.82 -0.74
N ASP A 40 21.12 8.88 -0.14
CA ASP A 40 20.40 7.68 0.31
C ASP A 40 19.01 7.54 -0.30
N LYS A 41 18.70 6.30 -0.70
CA LYS A 41 17.35 5.89 -1.07
C LYS A 41 16.48 5.90 0.17
N GLN A 42 15.42 6.70 0.16
CA GLN A 42 14.43 6.75 1.22
C GLN A 42 13.31 5.76 0.90
N PRO A 43 13.20 4.59 1.57
CA PRO A 43 12.15 3.63 1.28
C PRO A 43 10.79 4.20 1.66
N VAL A 44 9.88 4.24 0.69
CA VAL A 44 8.48 4.64 0.89
C VAL A 44 7.59 3.47 0.52
N THR A 45 6.79 3.01 1.47
CA THR A 45 5.81 1.93 1.26
C THR A 45 4.42 2.51 1.11
N PHE A 46 3.80 2.23 -0.04
CA PHE A 46 2.39 2.47 -0.27
C PHE A 46 1.58 1.25 0.16
N TYR A 47 0.51 1.47 0.91
CA TYR A 47 -0.43 0.43 1.31
C TYR A 47 -1.79 0.69 0.64
N PHE A 48 -2.34 -0.33 0.02
CA PHE A 48 -3.65 -0.28 -0.64
C PHE A 48 -4.62 -1.14 0.15
N ALA A 49 -5.70 -0.52 0.64
CA ALA A 49 -6.75 -1.19 1.40
C ALA A 49 -8.07 -1.11 0.63
N LYS A 50 -8.64 -2.27 0.30
CA LYS A 50 -9.97 -2.33 -0.31
C LYS A 50 -11.03 -2.26 0.79
N THR A 51 -11.80 -1.17 0.84
CA THR A 51 -12.81 -0.93 1.88
C THR A 51 -14.24 -1.17 1.42
N ALA A 52 -14.48 -1.18 0.10
CA ALA A 52 -15.77 -1.47 -0.50
C ALA A 52 -15.59 -2.13 -1.88
N THR A 53 -16.61 -2.86 -2.29
CA THR A 53 -16.83 -3.27 -3.68
C THR A 53 -17.69 -2.22 -4.38
N GLY A 54 -17.28 -1.77 -5.56
CA GLY A 54 -18.10 -0.91 -6.42
C GLY A 54 -19.41 -1.62 -6.75
N SER A 55 -20.52 -0.88 -6.60
CA SER A 55 -21.90 -1.32 -6.86
C SER A 55 -22.18 -1.38 -8.36
#